data_AF-A0A7J7KDW4-F1
#
_entry.id   AF-A0A7J7KDW4-F1
#
_cell.length_a   1.000
_cell.length_b   1.000
_cell.length_c   1.000
_cell.angle_alpha   90.00
_cell.angle_beta   90.00
_cell.angle_gamma   90.00
#
_symmetry.space_group_name_H-M   'P 1'
#
loop_
_entity.id
_entity.type
_entity.pdbx_description
1 polymer ?
#
loop_
_entity_poly.entity_id
_entity_poly.type
_entity_poly.pdbx_seq_one_letter_code
_entity_poly.pdbx_strand_id
1 'polypeptide(L)'
;MGLRSLVSSIYVEPIMFIYMICLYYLIPATSSLYMYKVCRTVHNYSTDLCRDLVNAKITANNTAEEDVVSKGGSLWLFYQTICFTIPSTIVTLLLGLYGDRKGRKIPMILPCIGQGLGCLYYILMAKMDMLNVSYMVVGAFITGASGGFASIIMASFSHLSTTTSGADRTIRIVILQCIMGVGTALGSFTVGSLVNTPDDPIGGWVRTFGMITGLSMLCIVYILIRFHSPPRLHRSYDDISSSAAPSADPQGFASRINIVKVLSTVCQGFPSVLQLTLAAIWFAWVTGLGEFDVLFTYTQRMGLDRSIYGYYTGYGAIVQAIAGAVSVLLFKRFLDMSDSVLALIGLFSACLELLFLGLSGFFGGSSVVRIYVLFSKLYAAKERHVKLADVIILA
;
A
#
# COMPACT_ATOMS: atom_id res chain seq x y z
N MET A 1 -5.21 -3.16 -31.18
CA MET A 1 -4.18 -2.20 -30.72
C MET A 1 -2.81 -2.89 -30.83
N GLY A 2 -1.88 -2.37 -31.63
CA GLY A 2 -0.59 -3.04 -31.88
C GLY A 2 0.37 -2.94 -30.67
N LEU A 3 1.22 -3.94 -30.46
CA LEU A 3 2.17 -4.04 -29.33
C LEU A 3 3.07 -2.78 -29.17
N ARG A 4 3.47 -2.16 -30.29
CA ARG A 4 4.23 -0.88 -30.29
C ARG A 4 3.43 0.32 -29.74
N SER A 5 2.12 0.38 -29.99
CA SER A 5 1.24 1.41 -29.43
C SER A 5 1.02 1.20 -27.92
N LEU A 6 1.03 -0.06 -27.47
CA LEU A 6 0.94 -0.41 -26.05
C LEU A 6 2.20 0.07 -25.29
N VAL A 7 3.40 -0.25 -25.80
CA VAL A 7 4.69 0.13 -25.20
C VAL A 7 4.92 1.65 -25.19
N SER A 8 4.48 2.35 -26.24
CA SER A 8 4.51 3.82 -26.32
C SER A 8 3.61 4.51 -25.28
N SER A 9 2.76 3.74 -24.59
CA SER A 9 1.75 4.29 -23.68
C SER A 9 1.92 3.82 -22.23
N ILE A 10 3.05 3.17 -21.93
CA ILE A 10 3.45 2.78 -20.58
C ILE A 10 4.09 4.00 -19.90
N TYR A 11 3.43 4.53 -18.87
CA TYR A 11 3.88 5.71 -18.14
C TYR A 11 3.85 5.47 -16.62
N VAL A 12 2.69 5.06 -16.09
CA VAL A 12 2.45 4.90 -14.64
C VAL A 12 2.75 3.48 -14.14
N GLU A 13 2.78 2.52 -15.04
CA GLU A 13 2.94 1.11 -14.73
C GLU A 13 4.31 0.79 -14.09
N PRO A 14 5.46 1.30 -14.60
CA PRO A 14 6.76 1.03 -13.99
C PRO A 14 6.91 1.69 -12.62
N ILE A 15 6.26 2.85 -12.43
CA ILE A 15 6.23 3.57 -11.15
C ILE A 15 5.52 2.70 -10.10
N MET A 16 4.33 2.20 -10.44
CA MET A 16 3.57 1.31 -9.58
C MET A 16 4.33 0.01 -9.27
N PHE A 17 4.98 -0.58 -10.27
CA PHE A 17 5.78 -1.79 -10.10
C PHE A 17 6.89 -1.60 -9.05
N ILE A 18 7.74 -0.58 -9.24
CA ILE A 18 8.86 -0.29 -8.35
C ILE A 18 8.35 0.05 -6.95
N TYR A 19 7.30 0.87 -6.86
CA TYR A 19 6.78 1.29 -5.57
C TYR A 19 6.15 0.13 -4.78
N MET A 20 5.49 -0.82 -5.45
CA MET A 20 4.98 -2.02 -4.78
C MET A 20 6.10 -2.91 -4.25
N ILE A 21 7.21 -3.07 -4.99
CA ILE A 21 8.40 -3.77 -4.45
C ILE A 21 8.90 -3.08 -3.18
N CYS A 22 9.04 -1.74 -3.20
CA CYS A 22 9.47 -0.97 -2.04
C CYS A 22 8.54 -1.16 -0.83
N LEU A 23 7.22 -1.16 -1.04
CA LEU A 23 6.24 -1.34 0.01
C LEU A 23 6.36 -2.72 0.68
N TYR A 24 6.51 -3.78 -0.13
CA TYR A 24 6.61 -5.15 0.39
C TYR A 24 8.02 -5.50 0.93
N TYR A 25 9.03 -4.68 0.64
CA TYR A 25 10.28 -4.69 1.40
C TYR A 25 10.14 -4.00 2.75
N LEU A 26 9.41 -2.89 2.81
CA LEU A 26 9.29 -2.06 4.00
C LEU A 26 8.62 -2.81 5.15
N ILE A 27 7.47 -3.44 4.91
CA ILE A 27 6.62 -4.06 5.94
C ILE A 27 7.41 -5.02 6.86
N PRO A 28 7.99 -6.14 6.36
CA PRO A 28 8.69 -7.09 7.23
C PRO A 28 9.99 -6.52 7.81
N ALA A 29 10.66 -5.59 7.10
CA ALA A 29 11.86 -4.94 7.60
C ALA A 29 11.55 -4.03 8.80
N THR A 30 10.49 -3.23 8.74
CA THR A 30 10.04 -2.41 9.86
C THR A 30 9.55 -3.28 11.00
N SER A 31 8.69 -4.27 10.75
CA SER A 31 8.12 -5.11 11.80
C SER A 31 9.19 -5.87 12.58
N SER A 32 10.19 -6.45 11.89
CA SER A 32 11.31 -7.13 12.56
C SER A 32 12.21 -6.17 13.35
N LEU A 33 12.42 -4.94 12.87
CA LEU A 33 13.18 -3.93 13.59
C LEU A 33 12.43 -3.43 14.84
N TYR A 34 11.10 -3.27 14.79
CA TYR A 34 10.27 -2.94 15.94
C TYR A 34 10.37 -4.01 17.04
N MET A 35 10.24 -5.28 16.68
CA MET A 35 10.40 -6.40 17.62
C MET A 35 11.77 -6.39 18.29
N TYR A 36 12.84 -6.20 17.50
CA TYR A 36 14.21 -6.09 18.01
C TYR A 36 14.35 -4.92 19.01
N LYS A 37 13.81 -3.75 18.65
CA LYS A 37 13.87 -2.54 19.49
C LYS A 37 13.08 -2.69 20.78
N VAL A 38 11.89 -3.27 20.75
CA VAL A 38 11.11 -3.55 21.97
C VAL A 38 11.89 -4.49 22.90
N CYS A 39 12.46 -5.56 22.36
CA CYS A 39 13.29 -6.50 23.12
C CYS A 39 14.47 -5.80 23.82
N ARG A 40 15.17 -4.92 23.09
CA ARG A 40 16.37 -4.22 23.59
C ARG A 40 16.06 -3.06 24.54
N THR A 41 15.11 -2.19 24.19
CA THR A 41 14.94 -0.90 24.90
C THR A 41 13.82 -0.92 25.94
N VAL A 42 12.82 -1.80 25.80
CA VAL A 42 11.70 -1.90 26.76
C VAL A 42 12.01 -2.96 27.81
N HIS A 43 12.49 -4.14 27.37
CA HIS A 43 12.74 -5.28 28.25
C HIS A 43 14.21 -5.44 28.66
N ASN A 44 15.13 -4.67 28.07
CA ASN A 44 16.57 -4.69 28.37
C ASN A 44 17.20 -6.10 28.28
N TYR A 45 16.73 -6.92 27.34
CA TYR A 45 17.29 -8.25 27.10
C TYR A 45 18.65 -8.20 26.38
N SER A 46 19.40 -9.29 26.48
CA SER A 46 20.72 -9.43 25.84
C SER A 46 20.59 -9.38 24.31
N THR A 47 21.65 -8.91 23.64
CA THR A 47 21.70 -8.83 22.17
C THR A 47 21.43 -10.18 21.51
N ASP A 48 21.95 -11.25 22.11
CA ASP A 48 21.91 -12.59 21.54
C ASP A 48 20.50 -13.17 21.63
N LEU A 49 19.83 -12.98 22.78
CA LEU A 49 18.43 -13.37 22.95
C LEU A 49 17.53 -12.62 21.97
N CYS A 50 17.68 -11.29 21.85
CA CYS A 50 16.88 -10.50 20.90
C CYS A 50 17.14 -10.89 19.44
N ARG A 51 18.38 -11.26 19.09
CA ARG A 51 18.72 -11.75 17.75
C ARG A 51 18.04 -13.08 17.46
N ASP A 52 18.07 -14.02 18.40
CA ASP A 52 17.46 -15.34 18.25
C ASP A 52 15.93 -15.25 18.16
N LEU A 53 15.30 -14.42 19.00
CA LEU A 53 13.86 -14.15 18.97
C LEU A 53 13.42 -13.59 17.61
N VAL A 54 14.13 -12.58 17.11
CA VAL A 54 13.79 -11.96 15.82
C VAL A 54 13.99 -12.97 14.69
N ASN A 55 15.03 -13.81 14.74
CA ASN A 55 15.30 -14.90 13.78
C ASN A 55 14.39 -16.13 13.94
N ALA A 56 13.31 -16.04 14.71
CA ALA A 56 12.35 -17.12 14.94
C ALA A 56 12.99 -18.42 15.48
N LYS A 57 14.13 -18.32 16.18
CA LYS A 57 14.78 -19.44 16.89
C LYS A 57 14.15 -19.60 18.27
N ILE A 58 12.87 -19.96 18.30
CA ILE A 58 12.12 -20.09 19.55
C ILE A 58 12.40 -21.47 20.15
N THR A 59 13.00 -21.50 21.33
CA THR A 59 13.16 -22.70 22.17
C THR A 59 12.13 -22.71 23.29
N ALA A 60 11.82 -23.88 23.86
CA ALA A 60 10.86 -24.01 24.97
C ALA A 60 11.12 -23.05 26.15
N ASN A 61 12.39 -22.69 26.38
CA ASN A 61 12.81 -21.77 27.43
C ASN A 61 12.53 -20.28 27.15
N ASN A 62 12.33 -19.88 25.88
CA ASN A 62 12.26 -18.47 25.48
C ASN A 62 10.84 -18.05 25.03
N THR A 63 9.84 -18.91 25.27
CA THR A 63 8.45 -18.72 24.80
C THR A 63 7.76 -17.57 25.53
N ALA A 64 8.08 -17.34 26.80
CA ALA A 64 7.53 -16.26 27.59
C ALA A 64 8.06 -14.89 27.11
N GLU A 65 9.36 -14.80 26.84
CA GLU A 65 10.01 -13.61 26.33
C GLU A 65 9.52 -13.27 24.92
N GLU A 66 9.30 -14.29 24.08
CA GLU A 66 8.73 -14.12 22.73
C GLU A 66 7.33 -13.51 22.78
N ASP A 67 6.42 -14.01 23.62
CA ASP A 67 5.05 -13.48 23.69
C ASP A 67 5.03 -12.02 24.19
N VAL A 68 5.86 -11.69 25.18
CA VAL A 68 5.99 -10.33 25.70
C VAL A 68 6.54 -9.37 24.65
N VAL A 69 7.61 -9.76 23.95
CA VAL A 69 8.21 -8.95 22.87
C VAL A 69 7.24 -8.81 21.69
N SER A 70 6.58 -9.90 21.28
CA SER A 70 5.59 -9.94 20.20
C SER A 70 4.40 -9.01 20.48
N LYS A 71 3.88 -9.05 21.71
CA LYS A 71 2.80 -8.16 22.15
C LYS A 71 3.24 -6.69 22.14
N GLY A 72 4.44 -6.39 22.66
CA GLY A 72 4.98 -5.04 22.67
C GLY A 72 5.24 -4.51 21.26
N GLY A 73 5.84 -5.31 20.38
CA GLY A 73 6.09 -4.94 18.98
C GLY A 73 4.80 -4.72 18.20
N SER A 74 3.77 -5.54 18.42
CA SER A 74 2.46 -5.35 17.79
C SER A 74 1.81 -4.02 18.19
N LEU A 75 1.92 -3.62 19.47
CA LEU A 75 1.41 -2.34 19.96
C LEU A 75 2.12 -1.16 19.28
N TRP A 76 3.44 -1.24 19.14
CA TRP A 76 4.21 -0.19 18.46
C TRP A 76 3.97 -0.14 16.95
N LEU A 77 3.76 -1.28 16.30
CA LEU A 77 3.34 -1.36 14.90
C LEU A 77 1.95 -0.72 14.71
N PHE A 78 1.03 -0.92 15.66
CA PHE A 78 -0.25 -0.23 15.64
C PHE A 78 -0.09 1.30 15.74
N TYR A 79 0.77 1.80 16.63
CA TYR A 79 1.08 3.24 16.69
C TYR A 79 1.72 3.75 15.40
N GLN A 80 2.62 2.97 14.79
CA GLN A 80 3.19 3.28 13.48
C GLN A 80 2.09 3.44 12.42
N THR A 81 1.15 2.50 12.36
CA THR A 81 0.05 2.52 11.38
C THR A 81 -0.85 3.74 11.56
N ILE A 82 -1.15 4.16 12.80
CA ILE A 82 -1.88 5.41 13.07
C ILE A 82 -1.09 6.63 12.58
N CYS A 83 0.19 6.72 12.97
CA CYS A 83 1.04 7.85 12.63
C CYS A 83 1.40 7.93 11.14
N PHE A 84 1.27 6.84 10.40
CA PHE A 84 1.34 6.84 8.94
C PHE A 84 -0.02 7.23 8.32
N THR A 85 -1.10 6.58 8.72
CA THR A 85 -2.40 6.65 8.02
C THR A 85 -3.07 8.01 8.14
N ILE A 86 -3.05 8.63 9.33
CA ILE A 86 -3.65 9.94 9.55
C ILE A 86 -3.03 11.02 8.65
N PRO A 87 -1.70 11.28 8.70
CA PRO A 87 -1.09 12.28 7.83
C PRO A 87 -1.16 11.87 6.35
N SER A 88 -1.00 10.59 6.03
CA SER A 88 -1.13 10.09 4.64
C SER A 88 -2.48 10.42 4.04
N THR A 89 -3.57 10.28 4.80
CA THR A 89 -4.92 10.58 4.32
C THR A 89 -5.09 12.07 4.02
N ILE A 90 -4.68 12.94 4.95
CA ILE A 90 -4.77 14.38 4.79
C ILE A 90 -3.96 14.85 3.57
N VAL A 91 -2.71 14.41 3.48
CA VAL A 91 -1.81 14.81 2.40
C VAL A 91 -2.25 14.24 1.06
N THR A 92 -2.77 13.01 1.01
CA THR A 92 -3.31 12.42 -0.21
C THR A 92 -4.48 13.24 -0.76
N LEU A 93 -5.40 13.69 0.09
CA LEU A 93 -6.51 14.55 -0.32
C LEU A 93 -6.00 15.87 -0.91
N LEU A 94 -5.03 16.52 -0.25
CA LEU A 94 -4.42 17.75 -0.74
C LEU A 94 -3.68 17.56 -2.07
N LEU A 95 -2.93 16.45 -2.21
CA LEU A 95 -2.24 16.08 -3.44
C LEU A 95 -3.22 15.73 -4.56
N GLY A 96 -4.39 15.16 -4.26
CA GLY A 96 -5.44 14.91 -5.23
C GLY A 96 -5.95 16.20 -5.84
N LEU A 97 -6.34 17.16 -4.99
CA LEU A 97 -6.78 18.49 -5.41
C LEU A 97 -5.69 19.25 -6.18
N TYR A 98 -4.43 19.12 -5.75
CA TYR A 98 -3.30 19.70 -6.46
C TYR A 98 -3.14 19.06 -7.83
N GLY A 99 -3.21 17.73 -7.88
CA GLY A 99 -3.06 16.91 -9.08
C GLY A 99 -4.06 17.26 -10.16
N ASP A 100 -5.30 17.53 -9.77
CA ASP A 100 -6.39 17.88 -10.69
C ASP A 100 -6.22 19.28 -11.30
N ARG A 101 -5.59 20.23 -10.58
CA ARG A 101 -5.41 21.62 -11.04
C ARG A 101 -4.05 21.89 -11.72
N LYS A 102 -2.97 21.41 -11.12
CA LYS A 102 -1.58 21.73 -11.50
C LYS A 102 -0.83 20.54 -12.11
N GLY A 103 -1.49 19.39 -12.25
CA GLY A 103 -0.95 18.19 -12.88
C GLY A 103 -0.41 17.16 -11.89
N ARG A 104 -0.28 15.92 -12.37
CA ARG A 104 -0.11 14.72 -11.51
C ARG A 104 1.33 14.37 -11.14
N LYS A 105 2.32 15.13 -11.61
CA LYS A 105 3.74 14.86 -11.38
C LYS A 105 4.11 14.95 -9.89
N ILE A 106 3.69 16.01 -9.21
CA ILE A 106 4.00 16.23 -7.79
C ILE A 106 3.36 15.15 -6.88
N PRO A 107 2.08 14.78 -7.07
CA PRO A 107 1.46 13.66 -6.36
C PRO A 107 2.18 12.31 -6.50
N MET A 108 2.98 12.11 -7.55
CA MET A 108 3.79 10.89 -7.73
C MET A 108 5.20 11.01 -7.13
N ILE A 109 5.82 12.19 -7.20
CA ILE A 109 7.19 12.40 -6.68
C ILE A 109 7.20 12.49 -5.15
N LEU A 110 6.26 13.22 -4.55
CA LEU A 110 6.31 13.51 -3.11
C LEU A 110 6.32 12.23 -2.25
N PRO A 111 5.49 11.21 -2.50
CA PRO A 111 5.52 9.99 -1.70
C PRO A 111 6.80 9.16 -1.92
N CYS A 112 7.42 9.22 -3.09
CA CYS A 112 8.72 8.58 -3.32
C CYS A 112 9.83 9.24 -2.50
N ILE A 113 9.81 10.57 -2.38
CA ILE A 113 10.76 11.32 -1.53
C ILE A 113 10.54 10.94 -0.06
N GLY A 114 9.28 10.96 0.39
CA GLY A 114 8.93 10.59 1.77
C GLY A 114 9.36 9.18 2.13
N GLN A 115 9.13 8.22 1.24
CA GLN A 115 9.57 6.84 1.41
C GLN A 115 11.10 6.75 1.53
N GLY A 116 11.84 7.44 0.66
CA GLY A 116 13.29 7.49 0.71
C GLY A 116 13.83 8.08 2.01
N LEU A 117 13.28 9.21 2.45
CA LEU A 117 13.65 9.88 3.71
C LEU A 117 13.27 9.05 4.94
N GLY A 118 12.10 8.42 4.94
CA GLY A 118 11.66 7.50 5.99
C GLY A 118 12.59 6.29 6.11
N CYS A 119 13.03 5.72 4.97
CA CYS A 119 14.00 4.62 4.97
C CYS A 119 15.38 5.05 5.45
N LEU A 120 15.85 6.23 5.07
CA LEU A 120 17.10 6.79 5.61
C LEU A 120 17.03 6.96 7.13
N TYR A 121 15.88 7.40 7.65
CA TYR A 121 15.64 7.49 9.08
C TYR A 121 15.64 6.09 9.74
N TYR A 122 15.00 5.08 9.14
CA TYR A 122 15.05 3.71 9.66
C TYR A 122 16.46 3.11 9.65
N ILE A 123 17.30 3.44 8.67
CA ILE A 123 18.73 3.05 8.69
C ILE A 123 19.44 3.65 9.90
N LEU A 124 19.18 4.91 10.22
CA LEU A 124 19.74 5.55 11.42
C LEU A 124 19.25 4.85 12.69
N MET A 125 17.94 4.56 12.79
CA MET A 125 17.35 3.83 13.93
C MET A 125 17.94 2.42 14.10
N ALA A 126 18.18 1.72 12.98
CA ALA A 126 18.77 0.38 13.00
C ALA A 126 20.22 0.39 13.50
N LYS A 127 21.00 1.43 13.18
CA LYS A 127 22.39 1.59 13.66
C LYS A 127 22.47 2.03 15.13
N MET A 128 21.51 2.84 15.58
CA MET A 128 21.48 3.36 16.95
C MET A 128 20.71 2.41 17.89
N ASP A 129 21.30 1.28 18.26
CA ASP A 129 20.63 0.19 18.98
C ASP A 129 19.89 0.63 20.27
N MET A 130 20.52 1.46 21.11
CA MET A 130 19.97 1.87 22.41
C MET A 130 18.87 2.96 22.33
N LEU A 131 18.57 3.49 21.14
CA LEU A 131 17.54 4.51 20.98
C LEU A 131 16.15 3.91 21.11
N ASN A 132 15.31 4.52 21.96
CA ASN A 132 13.97 4.05 22.30
C ASN A 132 13.10 3.79 21.06
N VAL A 133 12.35 2.69 21.08
CA VAL A 133 11.38 2.30 20.05
C VAL A 133 10.37 3.42 19.70
N SER A 134 10.06 4.32 20.63
CA SER A 134 9.14 5.44 20.40
C SER A 134 9.56 6.35 19.23
N TYR A 135 10.87 6.50 19.00
CA TYR A 135 11.39 7.32 17.91
C TYR A 135 11.17 6.68 16.53
N MET A 136 10.97 5.35 16.43
CA MET A 136 10.72 4.71 15.14
C MET A 136 9.47 5.26 14.44
N VAL A 137 8.47 5.70 15.20
CA VAL A 137 7.21 6.26 14.69
C VAL A 137 7.44 7.51 13.83
N VAL A 138 8.54 8.24 14.03
CA VAL A 138 8.90 9.41 13.22
C VAL A 138 9.13 9.04 11.76
N GLY A 139 9.73 7.87 11.47
CA GLY A 139 9.95 7.41 10.10
C GLY A 139 8.63 7.17 9.34
N ALA A 140 7.64 6.63 10.04
CA ALA A 140 6.29 6.43 9.52
C ALA A 140 5.57 7.77 9.30
N PHE A 141 5.72 8.71 10.24
CA PHE A 141 5.19 10.06 10.08
C PHE A 141 5.79 10.77 8.86
N ILE A 142 7.10 10.70 8.62
CA ILE A 142 7.76 11.30 7.44
C ILE A 142 7.15 10.73 6.15
N THR A 143 7.00 9.41 6.09
CA THR A 143 6.45 8.72 4.92
C THR A 143 4.97 9.10 4.71
N GLY A 144 4.18 9.12 5.78
CA GLY A 144 2.76 9.50 5.75
C GLY A 144 2.55 10.98 5.41
N ALA A 145 3.34 11.88 6.00
CA ALA A 145 3.31 13.32 5.73
C ALA A 145 3.71 13.69 4.28
N SER A 146 4.27 12.72 3.54
CA SER A 146 4.58 12.87 2.11
C SER A 146 3.49 12.27 1.19
N GLY A 147 2.41 11.72 1.77
CA GLY A 147 1.25 11.17 1.06
C GLY A 147 1.20 9.64 0.97
N GLY A 148 2.29 8.95 1.27
CA GLY A 148 2.36 7.49 1.31
C GLY A 148 1.95 6.77 0.01
N PHE A 149 1.72 5.46 0.11
CA PHE A 149 1.34 4.64 -1.05
C PHE A 149 -0.01 5.04 -1.66
N ALA A 150 -0.93 5.57 -0.83
CA ALA A 150 -2.25 6.01 -1.25
C ALA A 150 -2.19 7.11 -2.32
N SER A 151 -1.27 8.06 -2.18
CA SER A 151 -1.09 9.17 -3.13
C SER A 151 -0.63 8.71 -4.51
N ILE A 152 0.29 7.74 -4.59
CA ILE A 152 0.77 7.20 -5.87
C ILE A 152 -0.32 6.38 -6.56
N ILE A 153 -1.06 5.55 -5.80
CA ILE A 153 -2.22 4.82 -6.31
C ILE A 153 -3.23 5.80 -6.91
N MET A 154 -3.65 6.79 -6.13
CA MET A 154 -4.61 7.82 -6.57
C MET A 154 -4.11 8.54 -7.84
N ALA A 155 -2.87 9.01 -7.86
CA ALA A 155 -2.30 9.72 -9.00
C ALA A 155 -2.24 8.84 -10.25
N SER A 156 -1.93 7.55 -10.11
CA SER A 156 -1.84 6.59 -11.21
C SER A 156 -3.22 6.25 -11.80
N PHE A 157 -4.22 5.99 -10.95
CA PHE A 157 -5.60 5.74 -11.41
C PHE A 157 -6.22 6.98 -12.05
N SER A 158 -6.00 8.16 -11.47
CA SER A 158 -6.42 9.43 -12.07
C SER A 158 -5.75 9.67 -13.42
N HIS A 159 -4.46 9.33 -13.57
CA HIS A 159 -3.77 9.43 -14.86
C HIS A 159 -4.35 8.50 -15.93
N LEU A 160 -4.61 7.24 -15.58
CA LEU A 160 -5.24 6.29 -16.50
C LEU A 160 -6.63 6.76 -16.93
N SER A 161 -7.43 7.30 -16.00
CA SER A 161 -8.79 7.72 -16.32
C SER A 161 -8.84 8.84 -17.37
N THR A 162 -7.84 9.74 -17.40
CA THR A 162 -7.80 10.81 -18.41
C THR A 162 -7.14 10.42 -19.73
N THR A 163 -6.24 9.44 -19.71
CA THR A 163 -5.47 9.06 -20.91
C THR A 163 -6.14 7.96 -21.73
N THR A 164 -7.19 7.33 -21.18
CA THR A 164 -7.88 6.19 -21.81
C THR A 164 -9.40 6.41 -21.87
N SER A 165 -10.01 5.92 -22.95
CA SER A 165 -11.45 6.03 -23.22
C SER A 165 -12.13 4.66 -23.26
N GLY A 166 -13.38 4.57 -22.77
CA GLY A 166 -14.25 3.41 -22.96
C GLY A 166 -13.66 2.08 -22.48
N ALA A 167 -13.67 1.07 -23.37
CA ALA A 167 -13.20 -0.28 -23.06
C ALA A 167 -11.69 -0.38 -22.80
N ASP A 168 -10.88 0.46 -23.44
CA ASP A 168 -9.42 0.48 -23.25
C ASP A 168 -9.04 0.88 -21.82
N ARG A 169 -9.86 1.73 -21.16
CA ARG A 169 -9.66 2.11 -19.76
C ARG A 169 -9.73 0.90 -18.83
N THR A 170 -10.71 0.01 -19.03
CA THR A 170 -10.85 -1.20 -18.21
C THR A 170 -9.62 -2.10 -18.37
N ILE A 171 -9.17 -2.32 -19.60
CA ILE A 171 -8.01 -3.19 -19.88
C ILE A 171 -6.74 -2.61 -19.24
N ARG A 172 -6.51 -1.31 -19.36
CA ARG A 172 -5.34 -0.66 -18.74
C ARG A 172 -5.34 -0.72 -17.21
N ILE A 173 -6.50 -0.54 -16.61
CA ILE A 173 -6.67 -0.69 -15.16
C ILE A 173 -6.30 -2.11 -14.75
N VAL A 174 -6.78 -3.14 -15.47
CA VAL A 174 -6.43 -4.54 -15.20
C VAL A 174 -4.93 -4.78 -15.34
N ILE A 175 -4.29 -4.26 -16.40
CA ILE A 175 -2.84 -4.35 -16.59
C ILE A 175 -2.11 -3.72 -15.41
N LEU A 176 -2.53 -2.53 -14.97
CA LEU A 176 -1.93 -1.85 -13.82
C LEU A 176 -2.06 -2.69 -12.55
N GLN A 177 -3.22 -3.31 -12.30
CA GLN A 177 -3.41 -4.22 -11.16
C GLN A 177 -2.51 -5.45 -11.23
N CYS A 178 -2.36 -6.04 -12.41
CA CYS A 178 -1.46 -7.18 -12.60
C CYS A 178 -0.02 -6.79 -12.26
N ILE A 179 0.42 -5.63 -12.74
CA ILE A 179 1.76 -5.11 -12.49
C ILE A 179 1.98 -4.81 -11.00
N MET A 180 0.97 -4.28 -10.31
CA MET A 180 0.99 -4.15 -8.86
C MET A 180 1.18 -5.51 -8.18
N GLY A 181 0.40 -6.53 -8.57
CA GLY A 181 0.51 -7.87 -8.01
C GLY A 181 1.86 -8.54 -8.28
N VAL A 182 2.44 -8.36 -9.46
CA VAL A 182 3.81 -8.86 -9.77
C VAL A 182 4.86 -8.13 -8.94
N GLY A 183 4.74 -6.81 -8.77
CA GLY A 183 5.64 -6.04 -7.91
C GLY A 183 5.57 -6.48 -6.44
N THR A 184 4.36 -6.68 -5.94
CA THR A 184 4.10 -7.27 -4.62
C THR A 184 4.77 -8.64 -4.49
N ALA A 185 4.52 -9.54 -5.45
CA ALA A 185 5.05 -10.90 -5.40
C ALA A 185 6.58 -10.92 -5.38
N LEU A 186 7.21 -10.12 -6.26
CA LEU A 186 8.66 -9.99 -6.30
C LEU A 186 9.20 -9.45 -4.98
N GLY A 187 8.58 -8.41 -4.42
CA GLY A 187 8.95 -7.86 -3.12
C GLY A 187 8.89 -8.91 -2.01
N SER A 188 7.76 -9.62 -1.90
CA SER A 188 7.52 -10.65 -0.90
C SER A 188 8.47 -11.86 -1.01
N PHE A 189 8.78 -12.34 -2.21
CA PHE A 189 9.68 -13.48 -2.38
C PHE A 189 11.13 -13.15 -2.06
N THR A 190 11.56 -11.93 -2.34
CA THR A 190 12.98 -11.55 -2.23
C THR A 190 13.32 -10.93 -0.88
N VAL A 191 12.37 -10.30 -0.18
CA VAL A 191 12.63 -9.64 1.11
C VAL A 191 13.17 -10.58 2.18
N GLY A 192 12.73 -11.85 2.21
CA GLY A 192 13.25 -12.85 3.13
C GLY A 192 14.76 -12.99 3.05
N SER A 193 15.32 -13.03 1.84
CA SER A 193 16.77 -13.13 1.61
C SER A 193 17.56 -11.89 2.03
N LEU A 194 16.91 -10.72 2.02
CA LEU A 194 17.54 -9.44 2.38
C LEU A 194 17.56 -9.21 3.89
N VAL A 195 16.47 -9.60 4.56
CA VAL A 195 16.26 -9.36 5.99
C VAL A 195 16.77 -10.52 6.85
N ASN A 196 16.69 -11.76 6.39
CA ASN A 196 17.14 -12.94 7.13
C ASN A 196 18.64 -13.16 6.95
N THR A 197 19.46 -12.33 7.60
CA THR A 197 20.88 -12.62 7.81
C THR A 197 21.17 -13.01 9.26
N PRO A 198 21.36 -14.31 9.56
CA PRO A 198 21.51 -14.81 10.93
C PRO A 198 22.69 -14.18 11.70
N ASP A 199 23.80 -13.93 11.01
CA ASP A 199 25.04 -13.47 11.63
C ASP A 199 25.07 -11.95 11.86
N ASP A 200 24.32 -11.20 11.04
CA ASP A 200 24.22 -9.73 11.12
C ASP A 200 22.79 -9.25 10.78
N PRO A 201 21.88 -9.18 11.76
CA PRO A 201 20.53 -8.69 11.54
C PRO A 201 20.50 -7.19 11.20
N ILE A 202 21.44 -6.42 11.75
CA ILE A 202 21.55 -4.97 11.53
C ILE A 202 21.92 -4.70 10.07
N GLY A 203 22.93 -5.42 9.54
CA GLY A 203 23.29 -5.35 8.12
C GLY A 203 22.16 -5.76 7.18
N GLY A 204 21.32 -6.72 7.57
CA GLY A 204 20.10 -7.09 6.83
C GLY A 204 19.11 -5.94 6.69
N TRP A 205 18.76 -5.28 7.79
CA TRP A 205 17.87 -4.11 7.78
C TRP A 205 18.46 -2.94 6.99
N VAL A 206 19.74 -2.61 7.21
CA VAL A 206 20.41 -1.50 6.51
C VAL A 206 20.44 -1.73 5.01
N ARG A 207 20.73 -2.96 4.55
CA ARG A 207 20.68 -3.30 3.11
C ARG A 207 19.27 -3.17 2.55
N THR A 208 18.27 -3.69 3.26
CA THR A 208 16.87 -3.66 2.81
C THR A 208 16.36 -2.22 2.68
N PHE A 209 16.52 -1.39 3.72
CA PHE A 209 16.14 0.02 3.66
C PHE A 209 16.98 0.81 2.63
N GLY A 210 18.26 0.49 2.47
CA GLY A 210 19.11 1.10 1.44
C GLY A 210 18.64 0.78 0.03
N MET A 211 18.22 -0.46 -0.24
CA MET A 211 17.60 -0.85 -1.51
C MET A 211 16.29 -0.09 -1.76
N ILE A 212 15.44 0.06 -0.75
CA ILE A 212 14.21 0.85 -0.86
C ILE A 212 14.54 2.30 -1.24
N THR A 213 15.48 2.94 -0.54
CA THR A 213 15.91 4.31 -0.86
C THR A 213 16.43 4.41 -2.30
N GLY A 214 17.25 3.45 -2.74
CA GLY A 214 17.77 3.40 -4.12
C GLY A 214 16.66 3.26 -5.18
N LEU A 215 15.72 2.34 -4.96
CA LEU A 215 14.57 2.14 -5.84
C LEU A 215 13.62 3.35 -5.86
N SER A 216 13.40 4.00 -4.71
CA SER A 216 12.63 5.25 -4.63
C SER A 216 13.30 6.38 -5.41
N MET A 217 14.64 6.50 -5.35
CA MET A 217 15.39 7.47 -6.14
C MET A 217 15.32 7.17 -7.65
N LEU A 218 15.44 5.90 -8.03
CA LEU A 218 15.23 5.46 -9.42
C LEU A 218 13.83 5.84 -9.92
N CYS A 219 12.82 5.65 -9.09
CA CYS A 219 11.43 5.99 -9.39
C CYS A 219 11.27 7.51 -9.60
N ILE A 220 11.89 8.34 -8.75
CA ILE A 220 11.91 9.80 -8.91
C ILE A 220 12.57 10.19 -10.23
N VAL A 221 13.74 9.64 -10.54
CA VAL A 221 14.45 9.92 -11.81
C VAL A 221 13.60 9.53 -13.02
N TYR A 222 12.97 8.36 -12.97
CA TYR A 222 12.04 7.92 -14.01
C TYR A 222 10.87 8.90 -14.20
N ILE A 223 10.23 9.34 -13.12
CA ILE A 223 9.14 10.33 -13.17
C ILE A 223 9.64 11.67 -13.74
N LEU A 224 10.84 12.11 -13.36
CA LEU A 224 11.40 13.37 -13.84
C LEU A 224 11.63 13.35 -15.36
N ILE A 225 12.14 12.25 -15.89
CA ILE A 225 12.48 12.09 -17.31
C ILE A 225 11.24 11.81 -18.18
N ARG A 226 10.40 10.85 -17.77
CA ARG A 226 9.31 10.34 -18.62
C ARG A 226 7.99 11.04 -18.40
N PHE A 227 7.77 11.60 -17.20
CA PHE A 227 6.53 12.29 -16.88
C PHE A 227 6.66 13.78 -17.26
N HIS A 228 6.45 14.04 -18.54
CA HIS A 228 6.20 15.40 -19.03
C HIS A 228 4.69 15.63 -18.89
N SER A 229 4.27 16.49 -17.95
CA SER A 229 2.86 16.84 -17.79
C SER A 229 2.33 17.35 -19.13
N PRO A 230 1.35 16.69 -19.77
CA PRO A 230 0.74 17.28 -20.94
C PRO A 230 0.11 18.62 -20.52
N PRO A 231 0.31 19.70 -21.29
CA PRO A 231 -0.32 20.98 -21.02
C PRO A 231 -1.84 20.78 -21.01
N ARG A 232 -2.45 21.06 -19.85
CA ARG A 232 -3.87 21.33 -19.58
C ARG A 232 -4.87 20.61 -20.50
N LEU A 233 -5.62 19.65 -19.94
CA LEU A 233 -6.98 19.41 -20.44
C LEU A 233 -7.73 20.74 -20.27
N HIS A 234 -7.91 21.44 -21.39
CA HIS A 234 -8.82 22.57 -21.56
C HIS A 234 -10.25 22.02 -21.34
N ARG A 235 -10.59 21.75 -20.08
CA ARG A 235 -11.98 21.56 -19.67
C ARG A 235 -12.58 22.96 -19.74
N SER A 236 -13.44 23.21 -20.73
CA SER A 236 -14.20 24.45 -20.99
C SER A 236 -14.26 25.35 -19.75
N TYR A 237 -13.37 26.33 -19.71
CA TYR A 237 -13.39 27.41 -18.73
C TYR A 237 -13.70 28.71 -19.48
N ASP A 238 -14.68 28.66 -20.38
CA ASP A 238 -15.18 29.83 -21.10
C ASP A 238 -16.40 30.47 -20.42
N ASP A 239 -16.89 29.93 -19.29
CA ASP A 239 -18.05 30.51 -18.58
C ASP A 239 -17.72 31.20 -17.23
N ILE A 240 -16.45 31.36 -16.86
CA ILE A 240 -16.07 32.19 -15.70
C ILE A 240 -14.95 33.15 -16.08
N SER A 241 -15.28 34.05 -17.00
CA SER A 241 -14.62 35.35 -17.08
C SER A 241 -14.74 36.09 -15.73
N SER A 242 -13.61 36.64 -15.28
CA SER A 242 -13.40 37.56 -14.14
C SER A 242 -13.02 36.97 -12.77
N SER A 243 -11.75 36.55 -12.64
CA SER A 243 -10.82 37.10 -11.63
C SER A 243 -9.49 36.34 -11.63
N ALA A 244 -8.42 37.07 -11.94
CA ALA A 244 -7.01 36.77 -11.69
C ALA A 244 -6.48 35.37 -12.09
N ALA A 245 -5.62 35.34 -13.11
CA ALA A 245 -4.75 34.21 -13.43
C ALA A 245 -4.06 33.67 -12.15
N PRO A 246 -4.18 32.38 -11.81
CA PRO A 246 -3.51 31.85 -10.63
C PRO A 246 -2.02 31.73 -10.95
N SER A 247 -1.24 32.64 -10.37
CA SER A 247 0.22 32.57 -10.34
C SER A 247 0.67 31.21 -9.79
N ALA A 248 1.78 30.72 -10.33
CA ALA A 248 2.39 29.44 -10.04
C ALA A 248 3.06 29.40 -8.65
N ASP A 249 2.35 29.81 -7.60
CA ASP A 249 2.85 29.76 -6.23
C ASP A 249 2.37 28.47 -5.54
N PRO A 250 3.29 27.56 -5.14
CA PRO A 250 2.96 26.40 -4.32
C PRO A 250 2.51 26.78 -2.90
N GLN A 251 3.00 27.91 -2.36
CA GLN A 251 2.70 28.34 -0.99
C GLN A 251 1.31 28.98 -0.87
N GLY A 252 0.87 29.76 -1.87
CA GLY A 252 -0.50 30.26 -1.98
C GLY A 252 -1.59 29.20 -2.20
N PHE A 253 -1.23 27.96 -2.58
CA PHE A 253 -2.18 26.87 -2.80
C PHE A 253 -2.61 26.21 -1.49
N ALA A 254 -1.65 25.91 -0.61
CA ALA A 254 -1.92 25.32 0.71
C ALA A 254 -2.71 26.29 1.62
N SER A 255 -2.46 27.60 1.51
CA SER A 255 -3.15 28.61 2.32
C SER A 255 -4.58 28.92 1.86
N ARG A 256 -4.94 28.61 0.60
CA ARG A 256 -6.28 28.84 0.03
C ARG A 256 -7.20 27.61 0.06
N ILE A 257 -6.67 26.43 0.38
CA ILE A 257 -7.49 25.22 0.53
C ILE A 257 -7.96 25.11 1.97
N ASN A 258 -9.26 25.29 2.15
CA ASN A 258 -9.91 24.98 3.40
C ASN A 258 -10.27 23.49 3.41
N ILE A 259 -9.49 22.67 4.10
CA ILE A 259 -9.72 21.22 4.25
C ILE A 259 -11.12 20.94 4.79
N VAL A 260 -11.63 21.81 5.68
CA VAL A 260 -12.99 21.70 6.22
C VAL A 260 -14.03 21.86 5.12
N LYS A 261 -13.81 22.76 4.14
CA LYS A 261 -14.70 22.88 2.97
C LYS A 261 -14.63 21.67 2.06
N VAL A 262 -13.45 21.05 1.90
CA VAL A 262 -13.31 19.84 1.08
C VAL A 262 -14.05 18.67 1.74
N LEU A 263 -13.82 18.47 3.04
CA LEU A 263 -14.51 17.45 3.83
C LEU A 263 -16.02 17.73 3.89
N SER A 264 -16.44 18.98 4.05
CA SER A 264 -17.86 19.33 4.03
C SER A 264 -18.49 19.11 2.66
N THR A 265 -17.77 19.35 1.57
CA THR A 265 -18.28 19.09 0.21
C THR A 265 -18.48 17.59 -0.01
N VAL A 266 -17.57 16.75 0.50
CA VAL A 266 -17.75 15.28 0.48
C VAL A 266 -18.94 14.85 1.35
N CYS A 267 -19.07 15.44 2.54
CA CYS A 267 -20.12 15.11 3.53
C CYS A 267 -21.48 15.77 3.27
N GLN A 268 -21.59 16.76 2.38
CA GLN A 268 -22.86 17.49 2.14
C GLN A 268 -23.27 17.52 0.66
N GLY A 269 -22.33 17.34 -0.27
CA GLY A 269 -22.56 17.53 -1.72
C GLY A 269 -22.97 16.28 -2.50
N PHE A 270 -22.91 15.09 -1.89
CA PHE A 270 -23.20 13.83 -2.58
C PHE A 270 -24.40 13.11 -1.95
N PRO A 271 -25.19 12.34 -2.72
CA PRO A 271 -26.29 11.55 -2.19
C PRO A 271 -25.77 10.61 -1.09
N SER A 272 -26.58 10.38 -0.05
CA SER A 272 -26.24 9.57 1.13
C SER A 272 -25.68 8.19 0.79
N VAL A 273 -26.10 7.60 -0.34
CA VAL A 273 -25.59 6.33 -0.87
C VAL A 273 -24.11 6.42 -1.29
N LEU A 274 -23.66 7.54 -1.88
CA LEU A 274 -22.25 7.72 -2.25
C LEU A 274 -21.37 7.91 -1.02
N GLN A 275 -21.88 8.58 0.01
CA GLN A 275 -21.16 8.75 1.28
C GLN A 275 -21.00 7.43 2.01
N LEU A 276 -22.08 6.63 2.05
CA LEU A 276 -22.05 5.30 2.66
C LEU A 276 -21.07 4.36 1.93
N THR A 277 -21.02 4.43 0.60
CA THR A 277 -20.08 3.62 -0.20
C THR A 277 -18.63 4.07 -0.03
N LEU A 278 -18.35 5.37 0.01
CA LEU A 278 -17.00 5.88 0.31
C LEU A 278 -16.54 5.49 1.71
N ALA A 279 -17.43 5.56 2.71
CA ALA A 279 -17.14 5.11 4.07
C ALA A 279 -16.88 3.60 4.12
N ALA A 280 -17.69 2.79 3.44
CA ALA A 280 -17.49 1.34 3.36
C ALA A 280 -16.15 0.98 2.70
N ILE A 281 -15.78 1.66 1.61
CA ILE A 281 -14.47 1.48 0.95
C ILE A 281 -13.33 1.86 1.90
N TRP A 282 -13.46 2.97 2.62
CA TRP A 282 -12.44 3.40 3.58
C TRP A 282 -12.26 2.37 4.71
N PHE A 283 -13.35 1.87 5.29
CA PHE A 283 -13.29 0.81 6.30
C PHE A 283 -12.65 -0.47 5.75
N ALA A 284 -13.01 -0.91 4.54
CA ALA A 284 -12.41 -2.08 3.90
C ALA A 284 -10.89 -1.93 3.70
N TRP A 285 -10.43 -0.74 3.33
CA TRP A 285 -9.00 -0.46 3.18
C TRP A 285 -8.26 -0.45 4.51
N VAL A 286 -8.86 0.12 5.57
CA VAL A 286 -8.28 0.10 6.92
C VAL A 286 -8.17 -1.32 7.46
N THR A 287 -9.22 -2.14 7.29
CA THR A 287 -9.19 -3.55 7.73
C THR A 287 -8.18 -4.37 6.93
N GLY A 288 -8.06 -4.14 5.62
CA GLY A 288 -7.07 -4.83 4.78
C GLY A 288 -5.62 -4.49 5.17
N LEU A 289 -5.32 -3.25 5.58
CA LEU A 289 -4.00 -2.90 6.09
C LEU A 289 -3.68 -3.61 7.41
N GLY A 290 -4.66 -3.69 8.32
CA GLY A 290 -4.51 -4.42 9.59
C GLY A 290 -4.25 -5.91 9.40
N GLU A 291 -4.81 -6.54 8.36
CA GLU A 291 -4.56 -7.94 8.04
C GLU A 291 -3.07 -8.23 7.80
N PHE A 292 -2.36 -7.36 7.06
CA PHE A 292 -0.95 -7.58 6.73
C PHE A 292 -0.04 -7.54 7.97
N ASP A 293 -0.29 -6.59 8.88
CA ASP A 293 0.46 -6.44 10.14
C ASP A 293 0.24 -7.62 11.09
N VAL A 294 -1.02 -8.09 11.19
CA VAL A 294 -1.39 -9.23 12.02
C VAL A 294 -0.83 -10.52 11.44
N LEU A 295 -0.93 -10.73 10.12
CA LEU A 295 -0.45 -11.94 9.46
C LEU A 295 1.06 -12.15 9.66
N PHE A 296 1.85 -11.08 9.56
CA PHE A 296 3.30 -11.18 9.81
C PHE A 296 3.59 -11.64 11.25
N THR A 297 2.98 -10.97 12.22
CA THR A 297 3.16 -11.29 13.64
C THR A 297 2.68 -12.71 13.97
N TYR A 298 1.56 -13.13 13.37
CA TYR A 298 1.01 -14.47 13.53
C TYR A 298 1.97 -15.54 12.99
N THR A 299 2.60 -15.32 11.83
CA THR A 299 3.59 -16.27 11.30
C THR A 299 4.83 -16.39 12.20
N GLN A 300 5.26 -15.30 12.85
CA GLN A 300 6.36 -15.35 13.80
C GLN A 300 6.01 -16.17 15.05
N ARG A 301 4.79 -16.00 15.59
CA ARG A 301 4.30 -16.79 16.74
C ARG A 301 4.23 -18.28 16.47
N MET A 302 4.04 -18.68 15.22
CA MET A 302 4.06 -20.09 14.82
C MET A 302 5.48 -20.67 14.67
N GLY A 303 6.52 -19.88 14.94
CA GLY A 303 7.92 -20.29 14.73
C GLY A 303 8.27 -20.50 13.25
N LEU A 304 7.47 -19.95 12.33
CA LEU A 304 7.72 -20.06 10.92
C LEU A 304 8.79 -19.06 10.50
N ASP A 305 9.75 -19.50 9.70
CA ASP A 305 10.76 -18.60 9.13
C ASP A 305 10.09 -17.48 8.32
N ARG A 306 10.66 -16.27 8.35
CA ARG A 306 10.11 -15.08 7.68
C ARG A 306 10.03 -15.28 6.15
N SER A 307 10.82 -16.19 5.60
CA SER A 307 10.75 -16.61 4.20
C SER A 307 9.39 -17.22 3.85
N ILE A 308 8.76 -17.96 4.77
CA ILE A 308 7.45 -18.59 4.56
C ILE A 308 6.35 -17.53 4.44
N TYR A 309 6.41 -16.47 5.26
CA TYR A 309 5.54 -15.31 5.10
C TYR A 309 5.72 -14.67 3.71
N GLY A 310 6.96 -14.52 3.26
CA GLY A 310 7.28 -14.04 1.92
C GLY A 310 6.67 -14.92 0.81
N TYR A 311 6.80 -16.24 0.92
CA TYR A 311 6.18 -17.16 -0.04
C TYR A 311 4.65 -17.07 -0.02
N TYR A 312 4.03 -17.11 1.16
CA TYR A 312 2.58 -17.05 1.30
C TYR A 312 2.00 -15.76 0.71
N THR A 313 2.59 -14.62 1.05
CA THR A 313 2.16 -13.31 0.53
C THR A 313 2.42 -13.18 -0.96
N GLY A 314 3.57 -13.65 -1.45
CA GLY A 314 3.91 -13.58 -2.87
C GLY A 314 3.02 -14.45 -3.76
N TYR A 315 2.76 -15.70 -3.37
CA TYR A 315 1.80 -16.55 -4.07
C TYR A 315 0.39 -15.96 -4.04
N GLY A 316 -0.03 -15.45 -2.87
CA GLY A 316 -1.32 -14.78 -2.72
C GLY A 316 -1.48 -13.60 -3.70
N ALA A 317 -0.44 -12.80 -3.89
CA ALA A 317 -0.46 -11.66 -4.80
C ALA A 317 -0.54 -12.06 -6.28
N ILE A 318 0.16 -13.14 -6.69
CA ILE A 318 0.05 -13.67 -8.06
C ILE A 318 -1.37 -14.20 -8.32
N VAL A 319 -1.91 -14.99 -7.38
CA VAL A 319 -3.27 -15.52 -7.48
C VAL A 319 -4.26 -14.36 -7.58
N GLN A 320 -4.14 -13.34 -6.73
CA GLN A 320 -5.01 -12.17 -6.75
C GLN A 320 -4.92 -11.39 -8.07
N ALA A 321 -3.72 -11.24 -8.63
CA ALA A 321 -3.52 -10.58 -9.93
C ALA A 321 -4.18 -11.35 -11.08
N ILE A 322 -3.93 -12.67 -11.17
CA ILE A 322 -4.48 -13.52 -12.23
C ILE A 322 -5.99 -13.61 -12.10
N ALA A 323 -6.47 -13.92 -10.91
CA ALA A 323 -7.89 -14.09 -10.68
C ALA A 323 -8.64 -12.77 -10.90
N GLY A 324 -8.05 -11.62 -10.53
CA GLY A 324 -8.62 -10.29 -10.78
C GLY A 324 -8.68 -9.95 -12.26
N ALA A 325 -7.69 -10.36 -13.05
CA ALA A 325 -7.73 -10.19 -14.50
C ALA A 325 -8.78 -11.10 -15.14
N VAL A 326 -8.84 -12.36 -14.72
CA VAL A 326 -9.78 -13.37 -15.22
C VAL A 326 -11.22 -13.02 -14.88
N SER A 327 -11.48 -12.52 -13.67
CA SER A 327 -12.81 -12.09 -13.25
C SER A 327 -13.33 -10.95 -14.13
N VAL A 328 -12.50 -9.94 -14.40
CA VAL A 328 -12.90 -8.81 -15.26
C VAL A 328 -13.21 -9.26 -16.70
N LEU A 329 -12.43 -10.22 -17.24
CA LEU A 329 -12.66 -10.76 -18.58
C LEU A 329 -13.91 -11.65 -18.66
N LEU A 330 -14.17 -12.46 -17.63
CA LEU A 330 -15.31 -13.38 -17.58
C LEU A 330 -16.64 -12.65 -17.29
N PHE A 331 -16.72 -11.88 -16.21
CA PHE A 331 -17.99 -11.31 -15.75
C PHE A 331 -18.52 -10.22 -16.69
N LYS A 332 -17.64 -9.42 -17.30
CA LYS A 332 -18.05 -8.37 -18.25
C LYS A 332 -18.45 -8.92 -19.61
N ARG A 333 -17.90 -10.07 -20.02
CA ARG A 333 -18.18 -10.66 -21.35
C ARG A 333 -19.32 -11.67 -21.34
N PHE A 334 -19.54 -12.38 -20.23
CA PHE A 334 -20.48 -13.50 -20.20
C PHE A 334 -21.74 -13.29 -19.35
N LEU A 335 -21.72 -12.41 -18.34
CA LEU A 335 -22.78 -12.40 -17.31
C LEU A 335 -23.52 -11.07 -17.13
N ASP A 336 -23.09 -9.99 -17.80
CA ASP A 336 -23.73 -8.66 -17.81
C ASP A 336 -24.28 -8.21 -16.43
N MET A 337 -23.53 -8.53 -15.37
CA MET A 337 -23.95 -8.29 -13.99
C MET A 337 -23.73 -6.82 -13.62
N SER A 338 -24.62 -6.27 -12.78
CA SER A 338 -24.46 -4.91 -12.27
C SER A 338 -23.26 -4.80 -11.32
N ASP A 339 -22.58 -3.64 -11.35
CA ASP A 339 -21.37 -3.36 -10.57
C ASP A 339 -21.56 -3.56 -9.06
N SER A 340 -22.77 -3.27 -8.55
CA SER A 340 -23.10 -3.44 -7.13
C SER A 340 -23.10 -4.90 -6.69
N VAL A 341 -23.63 -5.81 -7.53
CA VAL A 341 -23.61 -7.26 -7.26
C VAL A 341 -22.18 -7.79 -7.39
N LEU A 342 -21.36 -7.17 -8.24
CA LEU A 342 -19.94 -7.45 -8.31
C LEU A 342 -19.25 -7.18 -6.98
N ALA A 343 -19.39 -5.96 -6.46
CA ALA A 343 -18.83 -5.55 -5.18
C ALA A 343 -19.30 -6.39 -3.98
N LEU A 344 -20.59 -6.73 -3.94
CA LEU A 344 -21.18 -7.45 -2.80
C LEU A 344 -20.60 -8.87 -2.63
N ILE A 345 -20.34 -9.58 -3.73
CA ILE A 345 -19.69 -10.90 -3.65
C ILE A 345 -18.20 -10.75 -3.33
N GLY A 346 -17.53 -9.68 -3.78
CA GLY A 346 -16.15 -9.37 -3.39
C GLY A 346 -16.02 -9.20 -1.87
N LEU A 347 -16.87 -8.35 -1.28
CA LEU A 347 -16.96 -8.15 0.16
C LEU A 347 -17.29 -9.45 0.90
N PHE A 348 -18.25 -10.23 0.39
CA PHE A 348 -18.61 -11.52 0.98
C PHE A 348 -17.42 -12.49 0.99
N SER A 349 -16.66 -12.54 -0.11
CA SER A 349 -15.48 -13.38 -0.20
C SER A 349 -14.35 -12.94 0.73
N ALA A 350 -14.15 -11.63 0.91
CA ALA A 350 -13.18 -11.10 1.86
C ALA A 350 -13.57 -11.43 3.31
N CYS A 351 -14.86 -11.29 3.66
CA CYS A 351 -15.37 -11.72 4.97
C CYS A 351 -15.16 -13.22 5.20
N LEU A 352 -15.41 -14.03 4.16
CA LEU A 352 -15.22 -15.48 4.22
C LEU A 352 -13.73 -15.84 4.43
N GLU A 353 -12.81 -15.17 3.76
CA GLU A 353 -11.37 -15.34 3.93
C GLU A 353 -10.92 -15.03 5.37
N LEU A 354 -11.33 -13.88 5.92
CA LEU A 354 -11.00 -13.49 7.29
C LEU A 354 -11.56 -14.47 8.33
N LEU A 355 -12.79 -14.95 8.10
CA LEU A 355 -13.42 -15.96 8.96
C LEU A 355 -12.62 -17.27 8.93
N PHE A 356 -12.18 -17.72 7.75
CA PHE A 356 -11.35 -18.91 7.62
C PHE A 356 -9.95 -18.74 8.22
N LEU A 357 -9.33 -17.57 8.07
CA LEU A 357 -8.06 -17.27 8.72
C LEU A 357 -8.19 -17.34 10.24
N GLY A 358 -9.27 -16.77 10.80
CA GLY A 358 -9.59 -16.88 12.23
C GLY A 358 -9.79 -18.32 12.69
N LEU A 359 -10.48 -19.14 11.89
CA LEU A 359 -10.69 -20.57 12.18
C LEU A 359 -9.43 -21.43 11.97
N SER A 360 -8.47 -20.98 11.14
CA SER A 360 -7.24 -21.73 10.87
C SER A 360 -6.39 -21.94 12.12
N GLY A 361 -6.44 -21.01 13.08
CA GLY A 361 -5.82 -21.16 14.39
C GLY A 361 -6.50 -22.19 15.30
N PHE A 362 -7.78 -22.49 15.05
CA PHE A 362 -8.55 -23.48 15.82
C PHE A 362 -8.33 -24.92 15.28
N PHE A 363 -8.06 -25.07 13.98
CA PHE A 363 -7.99 -26.37 13.31
C PHE A 363 -6.58 -26.94 13.06
N GLY A 364 -5.54 -26.40 13.71
CA GLY A 364 -4.21 -27.02 13.75
C GLY A 364 -3.70 -27.58 12.43
N GLY A 365 -3.14 -26.73 11.55
CA GLY A 365 -2.23 -27.20 10.49
C GLY A 365 -2.85 -27.98 9.32
N SER A 366 -4.16 -27.93 9.10
CA SER A 366 -4.76 -28.58 7.93
C SER A 366 -4.45 -27.84 6.61
N SER A 367 -3.66 -28.48 5.75
CA SER A 367 -3.37 -28.08 4.36
C SER A 367 -4.62 -27.80 3.52
N VAL A 368 -5.79 -28.29 3.95
CA VAL A 368 -7.10 -28.05 3.31
C VAL A 368 -7.54 -26.59 3.51
N VAL A 369 -7.28 -25.99 4.67
CA VAL A 369 -7.57 -24.57 4.92
C VAL A 369 -6.68 -23.67 4.08
N ARG A 370 -5.43 -24.08 3.83
CA ARG A 370 -4.48 -23.33 2.96
C ARG A 370 -4.90 -23.36 1.49
N ILE A 371 -5.42 -24.50 1.01
CA ILE A 371 -5.98 -24.66 -0.35
C ILE A 371 -7.32 -23.92 -0.48
N TYR A 372 -8.15 -23.91 0.56
CA TYR A 372 -9.42 -23.18 0.55
C TYR A 372 -9.26 -21.66 0.73
N VAL A 373 -8.25 -21.18 1.46
CA VAL A 373 -7.87 -19.75 1.45
C VAL A 373 -7.33 -19.35 0.07
N LEU A 374 -6.65 -20.28 -0.63
CA LEU A 374 -6.35 -20.13 -2.05
C LEU A 374 -7.62 -20.00 -2.91
N PHE A 375 -8.68 -20.78 -2.61
CA PHE A 375 -9.99 -20.67 -3.26
C PHE A 375 -10.80 -19.44 -2.83
N SER A 376 -10.68 -18.95 -1.60
CA SER A 376 -11.29 -17.69 -1.16
C SER A 376 -10.61 -16.51 -1.85
N LYS A 377 -9.30 -16.57 -2.12
CA LYS A 377 -8.60 -15.60 -2.99
C LYS A 377 -9.03 -15.70 -4.45
N LEU A 378 -9.35 -16.90 -4.95
CA LEU A 378 -9.97 -17.09 -6.28
C LEU A 378 -11.40 -16.50 -6.34
N TYR A 379 -12.15 -16.53 -5.24
CA TYR A 379 -13.48 -15.90 -5.12
C TYR A 379 -13.41 -14.38 -4.81
N ALA A 380 -12.40 -13.92 -4.07
CA ALA A 380 -12.17 -12.52 -3.66
C ALA A 380 -11.55 -11.68 -4.77
N ALA A 381 -11.10 -12.33 -5.84
CA ALA A 381 -10.73 -11.70 -7.09
C ALA A 381 -11.88 -11.00 -7.83
N LYS A 382 -13.06 -10.89 -7.21
CA LYS A 382 -14.27 -10.31 -7.77
C LYS A 382 -14.35 -8.77 -7.73
N GLU A 383 -13.24 -8.06 -7.56
CA GLU A 383 -13.25 -6.60 -7.60
C GLU A 383 -12.11 -5.97 -8.40
N ARG A 384 -12.51 -5.20 -9.43
CA ARG A 384 -12.10 -3.82 -9.80
C ARG A 384 -12.44 -3.61 -11.30
N HIS A 385 -13.41 -2.85 -11.78
CA HIS A 385 -14.31 -1.75 -11.36
C HIS A 385 -15.46 -1.68 -12.43
N VAL A 386 -16.54 -0.87 -12.37
CA VAL A 386 -16.58 0.61 -12.51
C VAL A 386 -18.03 1.11 -12.61
N LYS A 387 -18.43 2.11 -11.79
CA LYS A 387 -19.10 3.34 -12.30
C LYS A 387 -18.67 4.57 -11.49
N LEU A 388 -17.67 5.29 -12.01
CA LEU A 388 -17.38 6.69 -11.67
C LEU A 388 -17.34 7.55 -12.95
N ALA A 389 -18.05 7.13 -13.99
CA ALA A 389 -18.09 7.83 -15.28
C ALA A 389 -19.32 8.73 -15.45
N ASP A 390 -20.42 8.49 -14.73
CA ASP A 390 -21.67 9.25 -14.89
C ASP A 390 -21.87 10.36 -13.83
N VAL A 391 -21.00 10.46 -12.82
CA VAL A 391 -21.06 11.54 -11.80
C VAL A 391 -20.10 12.70 -12.12
N ILE A 392 -19.13 12.50 -13.03
CA ILE A 392 -18.13 13.52 -13.40
C ILE A 392 -18.61 14.40 -14.58
N ILE A 393 -19.74 14.09 -15.21
CA ILE A 393 -20.32 14.93 -16.28
C ILE A 393 -21.31 15.98 -15.73
N LEU A 394 -21.68 15.91 -14.45
CA LEU A 394 -22.51 16.92 -13.77
C LEU A 394 -21.90 17.46 -12.46
N ALA A 395 -20.56 17.41 -12.34
CA ALA A 395 -19.80 18.10 -11.28
C ALA A 395 -18.54 18.77 -11.84
#